data_AF-A0A7C4A5X8-F1
#
_entry.id   AF-A0A7C4A5X8-F1
#
_cell.length_a   1.000
_cell.length_b   1.000
_cell.length_c   1.000
_cell.angle_alpha   90.00
_cell.angle_beta   90.00
_cell.angle_gamma   90.00
#
_symmetry.space_group_name_H-M   'P 1'
#
loop_
_entity.id
_entity.type
_entity.pdbx_description
1 polymer ?
#
loop_
_entity_poly.entity_id
_entity_poly.type
_entity_poly.pdbx_seq_one_letter_code
_entity_poly.pdbx_strand_id
1 'polypeptide(L)'
;MRKRERLEATIAGQPVDRPAVALWRHWPVDDQRGDLLARSTLTFQRLFDFDFIKVTPSSNYCLADQGAQSRWVGNEEGTREWVGRVIKKPEDWTHLTVLDPHTGLLGEITRAL
;
A
#
# COMPACT_ATOMS: atom_id res chain seq x y z
N MET A 1 -0.14 -19.45 20.84
CA MET A 1 0.71 -18.24 20.72
C MET A 1 -0.14 -17.07 20.23
N ARG A 2 0.16 -15.83 20.64
CA ARG A 2 -0.45 -14.62 20.04
C ARG A 2 0.07 -14.45 18.60
N LYS A 3 -0.69 -13.77 17.73
CA LYS A 3 -0.31 -13.56 16.32
C LYS A 3 1.09 -12.94 16.16
N ARG A 4 1.39 -11.92 16.96
CA ARG A 4 2.72 -11.27 16.97
C ARG A 4 3.84 -12.23 17.34
N GLU A 5 3.65 -13.01 18.41
CA GLU A 5 4.64 -14.01 18.86
C GLU A 5 4.87 -15.08 17.78
N ARG A 6 3.81 -15.55 17.13
CA ARG A 6 3.90 -16.50 16.02
C ARG A 6 4.69 -15.92 14.86
N LEU A 7 4.43 -14.66 14.49
CA LEU A 7 5.13 -13.99 13.39
C LEU A 7 6.62 -13.81 13.69
N GLU A 8 6.96 -13.32 14.89
CA GLU A 8 8.35 -13.13 15.33
C GLU A 8 9.12 -14.46 15.38
N ALA A 9 8.52 -15.51 15.95
CA ALA A 9 9.11 -16.85 15.99
C ALA A 9 9.28 -17.46 14.59
N THR A 10 8.30 -17.28 13.69
CA THR A 10 8.38 -17.72 12.29
C THR A 10 9.57 -17.07 11.58
N ILE A 11 9.74 -15.75 11.72
CA ILE A 11 10.86 -15.00 11.12
C ILE A 11 12.21 -15.46 11.69
N ALA A 12 12.26 -15.77 12.99
CA ALA A 12 13.46 -16.25 13.67
C ALA A 12 13.76 -17.75 13.44
N GLY A 13 12.96 -18.45 12.63
CA GLY A 13 13.11 -19.90 12.41
C GLY A 13 12.85 -20.77 13.65
N GLN A 14 12.12 -20.24 14.63
CA GLN A 14 11.80 -20.94 15.87
C GLN A 14 10.53 -21.80 15.74
N PRO A 15 10.35 -22.80 16.61
CA PRO A 15 9.10 -23.57 16.66
C PRO A 15 7.87 -22.66 16.86
N VAL A 16 6.80 -22.97 16.13
CA VAL A 16 5.51 -22.27 16.20
C VAL A 16 4.36 -23.25 16.35
N ASP A 17 3.25 -22.79 16.93
CA ASP A 17 2.03 -23.59 17.13
C ASP A 17 1.31 -23.95 15.81
N ARG A 18 1.45 -23.09 14.79
CA ARG A 18 1.08 -23.33 13.39
C ARG A 18 1.86 -22.37 12.48
N PRO A 19 1.96 -22.62 11.16
CA PRO A 19 2.52 -21.65 10.23
C PRO A 19 1.83 -20.29 10.33
N ALA A 20 2.60 -19.19 10.31
CA ALA A 20 2.04 -17.85 10.15
C ALA A 20 1.53 -17.66 8.71
N VAL A 21 0.33 -17.08 8.56
CA VAL A 21 -0.32 -16.89 7.26
C VAL A 21 -0.66 -15.42 7.05
N ALA A 22 -0.34 -14.93 5.86
CA ALA A 22 -0.75 -13.61 5.38
C ALA A 22 -1.10 -13.69 3.89
N LEU A 23 -2.12 -12.93 3.49
CA LEU A 23 -2.46 -12.68 2.10
C LEU A 23 -2.74 -11.19 1.93
N TRP A 24 -2.40 -10.64 0.77
CA TRP A 24 -2.66 -9.23 0.46
C TRP A 24 -3.04 -9.09 -1.01
N ARG A 25 -3.76 -8.02 -1.30
CA ARG A 25 -4.17 -7.64 -2.65
C ARG A 25 -4.40 -6.13 -2.72
N HIS A 26 -4.46 -5.61 -3.94
CA HIS A 26 -4.99 -4.27 -4.19
C HIS A 26 -6.51 -4.24 -4.05
N TRP A 27 -7.02 -3.03 -3.82
CA TRP A 27 -8.45 -2.71 -3.81
C TRP A 27 -8.70 -1.56 -4.77
N PRO A 28 -8.59 -1.72 -6.09
CA PRO A 28 -8.31 -0.61 -7.01
C PRO A 28 -9.32 0.56 -7.02
N VAL A 29 -10.53 0.34 -6.52
CA VAL A 29 -11.54 1.39 -6.31
C VAL A 29 -11.32 2.07 -4.96
N ASP A 30 -11.18 1.28 -3.89
CA ASP A 30 -11.10 1.73 -2.50
C ASP A 30 -9.68 2.22 -2.11
N ASP A 31 -8.61 1.72 -2.74
CA ASP A 31 -7.20 2.06 -2.45
C ASP A 31 -6.75 3.43 -2.97
N GLN A 32 -7.70 4.18 -3.54
CA GLN A 32 -7.55 5.57 -3.96
C GLN A 32 -7.87 6.58 -2.85
N ARG A 33 -8.46 6.12 -1.73
CA ARG A 33 -8.80 6.94 -0.56
C ARG A 33 -8.43 6.22 0.73
N GLY A 34 -7.89 6.95 1.71
CA GLY A 34 -7.38 6.33 2.93
C GLY A 34 -8.46 5.60 3.74
N ASP A 35 -9.62 6.24 3.91
CA ASP A 35 -10.75 5.69 4.67
C ASP A 35 -11.32 4.40 4.04
N LEU A 36 -11.43 4.36 2.72
CA LEU A 36 -11.92 3.19 1.99
C LEU A 36 -10.88 2.06 1.98
N LEU A 37 -9.59 2.38 1.82
CA LEU A 37 -8.49 1.43 1.93
C LEU A 37 -8.47 0.74 3.30
N ALA A 38 -8.60 1.52 4.38
CA ALA A 38 -8.65 1.01 5.74
C ALA A 38 -9.86 0.06 5.91
N ARG A 39 -11.05 0.49 5.46
CA ARG A 39 -12.29 -0.31 5.54
C ARG A 39 -12.15 -1.65 4.83
N SER A 40 -11.68 -1.65 3.57
CA SER A 40 -11.55 -2.87 2.77
C SER A 40 -10.48 -3.81 3.34
N THR A 41 -9.35 -3.25 3.80
CA THR A 41 -8.30 -4.02 4.48
C THR A 41 -8.78 -4.66 5.77
N LEU A 42 -9.50 -3.92 6.63
CA LEU A 42 -10.05 -4.44 7.88
C LEU A 42 -11.13 -5.49 7.64
N THR A 43 -11.95 -5.31 6.61
CA THR A 43 -12.97 -6.30 6.23
C THR A 43 -12.32 -7.62 5.81
N PHE A 44 -11.29 -7.54 4.98
CA PHE A 44 -10.52 -8.71 4.56
C PHE A 44 -9.82 -9.39 5.75
N GLN A 45 -9.23 -8.61 6.64
CA GLN A 45 -8.63 -9.15 7.86
C GLN A 45 -9.66 -9.85 8.76
N ARG A 46 -10.85 -9.27 8.94
CA ARG A 46 -11.90 -9.90 9.78
C ARG A 46 -12.43 -11.19 9.18
N LEU A 47 -12.43 -11.31 7.86
CA LEU A 47 -12.92 -12.50 7.16
C LEU A 47 -11.96 -13.69 7.27
N PHE A 48 -10.64 -13.43 7.21
CA PHE A 48 -9.63 -14.49 7.11
C PHE A 48 -8.69 -14.60 8.32
N ASP A 49 -8.72 -13.62 9.22
CA ASP A 49 -7.97 -13.61 10.48
C ASP A 49 -6.45 -13.82 10.34
N PHE A 50 -5.81 -13.19 9.33
CA PHE A 50 -4.37 -13.33 9.07
C PHE A 50 -3.49 -12.93 10.26
N ASP A 51 -2.27 -13.47 10.30
CA ASP A 51 -1.27 -13.16 11.34
C ASP A 51 -0.56 -11.81 11.10
N PHE A 52 -0.61 -11.30 9.86
CA PHE A 52 0.00 -10.06 9.42
C PHE A 52 -0.88 -9.37 8.38
N ILE A 53 -1.03 -8.06 8.50
CA ILE A 53 -1.72 -7.22 7.52
C ILE A 53 -0.68 -6.43 6.75
N LYS A 54 -0.64 -6.60 5.43
CA LYS A 54 0.09 -5.72 4.52
C LYS A 54 -0.90 -4.74 3.90
N VAL A 55 -0.84 -3.48 4.30
CA VAL A 55 -1.62 -2.41 3.66
C VAL A 55 -1.05 -2.13 2.28
N THR A 56 -1.90 -2.14 1.26
CA THR A 56 -1.49 -2.01 -0.15
C THR A 56 -2.26 -0.85 -0.80
N PRO A 57 -1.72 0.38 -0.76
CA PRO A 57 -2.32 1.54 -1.42
C PRO A 57 -2.27 1.44 -2.95
N SER A 58 -2.98 2.34 -3.63
CA SER A 58 -2.90 2.45 -5.09
C SER A 58 -1.46 2.69 -5.59
N SER A 59 -1.11 2.09 -6.71
CA SER A 59 0.28 1.98 -7.21
C SER A 59 1.00 3.30 -7.46
N ASN A 60 0.29 4.40 -7.64
CA ASN A 60 0.86 5.73 -7.86
C ASN A 60 1.15 6.50 -6.57
N TYR A 61 0.86 5.95 -5.39
CA TYR A 61 0.82 6.76 -4.17
C TYR A 61 2.11 7.50 -3.83
N CYS A 62 3.26 6.89 -4.09
CA CYS A 62 4.56 7.49 -3.83
C CYS A 62 5.03 8.47 -4.92
N LEU A 63 4.26 8.61 -6.00
CA LEU A 63 4.62 9.40 -7.18
C LEU A 63 3.60 10.49 -7.51
N ALA A 64 2.35 10.34 -7.06
CA ALA A 64 1.27 11.27 -7.36
C ALA A 64 1.62 12.70 -6.91
N ASP A 65 2.15 12.84 -5.69
CA ASP A 65 2.49 14.13 -5.11
C ASP A 65 3.79 14.72 -5.68
N GLN A 66 4.60 13.93 -6.41
CA GLN A 66 5.68 14.45 -7.28
C GLN A 66 5.14 15.02 -8.61
N GLY A 67 3.84 14.95 -8.86
CA GLY A 67 3.20 15.39 -10.10
C GLY A 67 3.07 14.32 -11.18
N ALA A 68 3.36 13.05 -10.86
CA ALA A 68 3.18 11.96 -11.82
C ALA A 68 1.69 11.71 -12.07
N GLN A 69 1.29 11.68 -13.34
CA GLN A 69 -0.11 11.56 -13.71
C GLN A 69 -0.45 10.13 -14.12
N SER A 70 -1.49 9.57 -13.50
CA SER A 70 -1.99 8.24 -13.83
C SER A 70 -3.50 8.14 -13.66
N ARG A 71 -4.11 7.19 -14.38
CA ARG A 71 -5.53 6.88 -14.30
C ARG A 71 -5.74 5.38 -14.12
N TRP A 72 -6.68 5.00 -13.27
CA TRP A 72 -7.12 3.62 -13.20
C TRP A 72 -8.19 3.37 -14.26
N VAL A 73 -8.07 2.27 -15.01
CA VAL A 73 -8.88 1.98 -16.21
C VAL A 73 -9.59 0.63 -16.12
N GLY A 74 -10.02 0.24 -14.93
CA GLY A 74 -10.76 -1.00 -14.72
C GLY A 74 -9.90 -2.24 -14.50
N ASN A 75 -8.58 -2.12 -14.34
CA ASN A 75 -7.70 -3.26 -14.09
C ASN A 75 -7.90 -3.83 -12.68
N GLU A 76 -8.20 -5.12 -12.59
CA GLU A 76 -8.55 -5.80 -11.32
C GLU A 76 -7.37 -5.89 -10.32
N GLU A 77 -6.14 -5.83 -10.82
CA GLU A 77 -4.91 -5.87 -10.01
C GLU A 77 -4.48 -4.49 -9.52
N GLY A 78 -5.14 -3.41 -9.94
CA GLY A 78 -4.80 -2.04 -9.55
C GLY A 78 -3.70 -1.39 -10.38
N THR A 79 -3.36 -1.99 -11.52
CA THR A 79 -2.45 -1.37 -12.48
C THR A 79 -3.10 -0.12 -13.08
N ARG A 80 -2.34 0.98 -13.07
CA ARG A 80 -2.77 2.28 -13.58
C ARG A 80 -2.06 2.55 -14.91
N GLU A 81 -2.73 3.27 -15.79
CA GLU A 81 -2.12 3.82 -16.98
C GLU A 81 -1.40 5.12 -16.62
N TRP A 82 -0.14 5.24 -17.02
CA TRP A 82 0.67 6.43 -16.81
C TRP A 82 0.54 7.38 -18.00
N VAL A 83 -0.07 8.54 -17.76
CA VAL A 83 -0.33 9.55 -18.80
C VAL A 83 0.74 10.64 -18.84
N GLY A 84 1.49 10.82 -17.76
CA GLY A 84 2.54 11.84 -17.66
C GLY A 84 3.65 11.44 -16.71
N ARG A 85 4.90 11.64 -17.15
CA ARG A 85 6.11 11.41 -16.35
C ARG A 85 6.70 12.73 -15.86
N VAL A 86 7.19 12.72 -14.62
CA VAL A 86 7.87 13.85 -13.98
C VAL A 86 9.26 14.05 -14.61
N ILE A 87 9.99 12.95 -14.82
CA ILE A 87 11.32 12.94 -15.42
C ILE A 87 11.19 12.74 -16.93
N LYS A 88 11.68 13.71 -17.71
CA LYS A 88 11.76 13.69 -19.18
C LYS A 88 13.20 13.76 -19.69
N LYS A 89 14.10 14.32 -18.88
CA LYS A 89 15.55 14.41 -19.14
C LYS A 89 16.35 14.24 -17.83
N PRO A 90 17.64 13.91 -17.88
CA PRO A 90 18.45 13.66 -16.68
C PRO A 90 18.48 14.82 -15.67
N GLU A 91 18.37 16.07 -16.11
CA GLU A 91 18.43 17.23 -15.23
C GLU A 91 17.19 17.32 -14.32
N ASP A 92 16.05 16.76 -14.74
CA ASP A 92 14.80 16.81 -13.97
C ASP A 92 14.93 16.11 -12.60
N TRP A 93 15.84 15.15 -12.47
CA TRP A 93 16.14 14.49 -11.19
C TRP A 93 16.60 15.48 -10.11
N THR A 94 17.28 16.57 -10.51
CA THR A 94 17.78 17.59 -9.59
C THR A 94 16.69 18.52 -9.06
N HIS A 95 15.49 18.46 -9.65
CA HIS A 95 14.34 19.29 -9.27
C HIS A 95 13.38 18.57 -8.32
N LEU A 96 13.60 17.29 -8.02
CA LEU A 96 12.74 16.55 -7.08
C LEU A 96 12.91 17.07 -5.65
N THR A 97 11.79 17.22 -4.96
CA THR A 97 11.77 17.61 -3.55
C THR A 97 11.35 16.45 -2.66
N VAL A 98 11.80 16.48 -1.41
CA VAL A 98 11.26 15.59 -0.38
C VAL A 98 9.81 15.98 -0.13
N LEU A 99 8.90 15.01 -0.22
CA LEU A 99 7.47 15.21 0.03
C LEU A 99 7.18 15.14 1.53
N ASP A 100 6.21 15.94 1.98
CA ASP A 100 5.65 15.83 3.33
C ASP A 100 4.69 14.62 3.38
N PRO A 101 4.99 13.59 4.20
CA PRO A 101 4.17 12.38 4.28
C PRO A 101 2.76 12.59 4.85
N HIS A 102 2.46 13.77 5.40
CA HIS A 102 1.16 14.10 5.98
C HIS A 102 0.24 14.87 5.02
N THR A 103 0.72 15.21 3.82
CA THR A 103 -0.03 15.95 2.80
C THR A 103 -0.29 15.10 1.56
N GLY A 104 -1.21 15.55 0.69
CA GLY A 104 -1.50 14.87 -0.57
C GLY A 104 -1.98 13.42 -0.38
N LEU A 105 -1.63 12.57 -1.34
CA LEU A 105 -1.96 11.15 -1.32
C LEU A 105 -1.15 10.37 -0.27
N LEU A 106 0.08 10.81 0.05
CA LEU A 106 0.85 10.24 1.17
C LEU A 106 0.12 10.42 2.51
N GLY A 107 -0.45 11.61 2.73
CA GLY A 107 -1.22 11.93 3.93
C GLY A 107 -2.52 11.12 4.03
N GLU A 108 -3.21 10.94 2.90
CA GLU A 108 -4.38 10.06 2.81
C GLU A 108 -4.05 8.63 3.26
N ILE A 109 -2.93 8.07 2.79
CA ILE A 109 -2.51 6.72 3.16
C ILE A 109 -2.09 6.64 4.61
N THR A 110 -1.39 7.64 5.12
CA THR A 110 -1.00 7.70 6.52
C THR A 110 -2.23 7.67 7.44
N ARG A 111 -3.34 8.31 7.05
CA ARG A 111 -4.61 8.25 7.79
C ARG A 111 -5.31 6.89 7.75
N ALA A 112 -4.93 6.02 6.81
CA ALA A 112 -5.49 4.67 6.69
C ALA A 112 -4.85 3.65 7.64
N LEU A 113 -3.72 4.01 8.25
CA LEU A 113 -2.91 3.17 9.14
C LEU A 113 -3.22 3.46 10.60
#